data_AF-A0A9X1XL13-F1
#
_entry.id   AF-A0A9X1XL13-F1
#
_cell.length_a   1.000
_cell.length_b   1.000
_cell.length_c   1.000
_cell.angle_alpha   90.00
_cell.angle_beta   90.00
_cell.angle_gamma   90.00
#
_symmetry.space_group_name_H-M   'P 1'
#
loop_
_entity.id
_entity.type
_entity.pdbx_description
1 polymer ?
#
loop_
_entity_poly.entity_id
_entity_poly.type
_entity_poly.pdbx_seq_one_letter_code
_entity_poly.pdbx_strand_id
1 'polypeptide(L)'
;MMSTTISTLASEIKVTGIEHKRGGNIIVFIFSNEGFPKQHELAIQQQTQRAQGDTMTFHFDVNEQEVAIKVLHDEDENGKVTKNWTGIYPAEGLGFSNKQKVSLTGAPIYKRSKIKLADLQAGLTIEMNYP
;
A
#
# COMPACT_ATOMS: atom_id res chain seq x y z
N MET A 1 18.59 29.47 23.01
CA MET A 1 18.75 28.31 22.10
C MET A 1 17.43 28.14 21.38
N MET A 2 17.36 28.52 20.11
CA MET A 2 16.14 28.31 19.31
C MET A 2 16.08 26.83 18.95
N SER A 3 15.14 26.11 19.56
CA SER A 3 14.83 24.74 19.17
C SER A 3 14.19 24.77 17.80
N THR A 4 14.94 24.39 16.77
CA THR A 4 14.39 24.19 15.43
C THR A 4 13.46 22.98 15.48
N THR A 5 12.15 23.22 15.44
CA THR A 5 11.17 22.19 15.14
C THR A 5 11.42 21.72 13.70
N ILE A 6 12.02 20.54 13.54
CA ILE A 6 12.02 19.85 12.26
C ILE A 6 10.58 19.35 12.09
N SER A 7 9.79 20.06 11.29
CA SER A 7 8.51 19.54 10.82
C SER A 7 8.84 18.43 9.83
N THR A 8 8.69 17.18 10.26
CA THR A 8 8.64 16.03 9.34
C THR A 8 7.42 16.24 8.45
N LEU A 9 7.65 16.52 7.16
CA LEU A 9 6.57 16.54 6.19
C LEU A 9 6.05 15.11 6.06
N ALA A 10 4.78 14.90 6.43
CA ALA A 10 4.12 13.62 6.23
C ALA A 10 4.14 13.25 4.75
N SER A 11 4.51 12.01 4.46
CA SER A 11 4.54 11.47 3.11
C SER A 11 3.14 11.19 2.60
N GLU A 12 2.78 11.78 1.47
CA GLU A 12 1.49 11.60 0.83
C GLU A 12 1.51 10.39 -0.12
N ILE A 13 0.57 9.46 0.09
CA ILE A 13 0.28 8.34 -0.81
C ILE A 13 -1.13 8.49 -1.35
N LYS A 14 -1.24 8.76 -2.65
CA LYS A 14 -2.50 8.79 -3.39
C LYS A 14 -2.79 7.42 -3.98
N VAL A 15 -3.88 6.80 -3.58
CA VAL A 15 -4.38 5.55 -4.15
C VAL A 15 -5.44 5.87 -5.20
N THR A 16 -5.30 5.35 -6.42
CA THR A 16 -6.21 5.61 -7.54
C THR A 16 -6.78 4.33 -8.12
N GLY A 17 -7.88 4.46 -8.87
CA GLY A 17 -8.53 3.34 -9.56
C GLY A 17 -9.33 2.46 -8.60
N ILE A 18 -9.78 2.99 -7.46
CA ILE A 18 -10.52 2.24 -6.46
C ILE A 18 -11.95 1.96 -6.95
N GLU A 19 -12.34 0.69 -7.02
CA GLU A 19 -13.73 0.27 -7.29
C GLU A 19 -14.60 0.38 -6.03
N HIS A 20 -14.69 1.57 -5.43
CA HIS A 20 -15.30 1.80 -4.10
C HIS A 20 -16.74 1.27 -3.95
N LYS A 21 -17.48 1.11 -5.04
CA LYS A 21 -18.83 0.51 -5.04
C LYS A 21 -18.86 -0.95 -4.59
N ARG A 22 -17.71 -1.64 -4.57
CA ARG A 22 -17.54 -2.97 -3.99
C ARG A 22 -17.63 -2.99 -2.46
N GLY A 23 -17.58 -1.82 -1.80
CA GLY A 23 -17.66 -1.72 -0.33
C GLY A 23 -16.28 -1.86 0.31
N GLY A 24 -16.23 -2.32 1.56
CA GLY A 24 -14.97 -2.58 2.25
C GLY A 24 -14.07 -1.38 2.54
N ASN A 25 -12.81 -1.70 2.81
CA ASN A 25 -11.78 -0.76 3.24
C ASN A 25 -10.59 -0.74 2.28
N ILE A 26 -9.91 0.40 2.21
CA ILE A 26 -8.57 0.50 1.63
C ILE A 26 -7.56 0.47 2.76
N ILE A 27 -6.66 -0.52 2.71
CA ILE A 27 -5.56 -0.68 3.65
C ILE A 27 -4.25 -0.40 2.92
N VAL A 28 -3.50 0.59 3.40
CA VAL A 28 -2.16 0.91 2.91
C VAL A 28 -1.14 0.41 3.94
N PHE A 29 -0.24 -0.46 3.50
CA PHE A 29 0.83 -1.03 4.31
C PHE A 29 2.18 -0.50 3.83
N ILE A 30 3.01 -0.07 4.77
CA ILE A 30 4.40 0.30 4.54
C ILE A 30 5.28 -0.79 5.15
N PHE A 31 6.19 -1.33 4.35
CA PHE A 31 7.14 -2.35 4.76
C PHE A 31 8.57 -1.87 4.60
N SER A 32 9.43 -2.30 5.52
CA SER A 32 10.86 -2.47 5.24
C SER A 32 11.05 -3.77 4.43
N ASN A 33 12.23 -4.40 4.47
CA ASN A 33 12.48 -5.62 3.70
C ASN A 33 11.67 -6.84 4.19
N GLU A 34 11.35 -6.92 5.48
CA GLU A 34 10.72 -8.09 6.07
C GLU A 34 9.21 -8.15 5.81
N GLY A 35 8.68 -9.36 5.64
CA GLY A 35 7.25 -9.64 5.50
C GLY A 35 6.55 -9.21 4.21
N PHE A 36 7.15 -8.32 3.43
CA PHE A 36 6.56 -7.85 2.18
C PHE A 36 6.32 -9.01 1.18
N PRO A 37 5.15 -9.11 0.52
CA PRO A 37 3.91 -8.35 0.73
C PRO A 37 2.83 -9.13 1.51
N LYS A 38 3.19 -10.22 2.20
CA LYS A 38 2.24 -11.25 2.68
C LYS A 38 2.05 -11.29 4.20
N GLN A 39 3.07 -10.96 4.97
CA GLN A 39 3.03 -10.98 6.43
C GLN A 39 2.67 -9.57 6.93
N HIS A 40 1.37 -9.25 6.91
CA HIS A 40 0.86 -7.90 7.21
C HIS A 40 1.28 -7.42 8.60
N GLU A 41 1.42 -8.33 9.56
CA GLU A 41 1.88 -8.09 10.93
C GLU A 41 3.31 -7.56 11.02
N LEU A 42 4.12 -7.70 9.96
CA LEU A 42 5.48 -7.17 9.87
C LEU A 42 5.54 -5.83 9.13
N ALA A 43 4.40 -5.26 8.72
CA ALA A 43 4.36 -3.89 8.21
C ALA A 43 4.82 -2.92 9.32
N ILE A 44 5.71 -1.99 8.97
CA ILE A 44 6.21 -1.00 9.93
C ILE A 44 5.17 0.08 10.23
N GLN A 45 4.27 0.34 9.29
CA GLN A 45 3.10 1.21 9.46
C GLN A 45 1.95 0.71 8.59
N GLN A 46 0.72 0.95 9.02
CA GLN A 46 -0.47 0.74 8.21
C GLN A 46 -1.54 1.78 8.53
N GLN A 47 -2.37 2.10 7.54
CA GLN A 47 -3.60 2.86 7.73
C GLN A 47 -4.75 2.18 6.99
N THR A 48 -5.93 2.25 7.60
CA THR A 48 -7.17 1.71 7.04
C THR A 48 -8.19 2.83 6.96
N GLN A 49 -8.84 2.98 5.82
CA GLN A 49 -9.96 3.90 5.63
C GLN A 49 -11.06 3.20 4.83
N ARG A 50 -12.33 3.58 5.07
CA ARG A 50 -13.46 3.07 4.28
C ARG A 50 -13.29 3.49 2.82
N ALA A 51 -13.53 2.58 1.87
CA ALA A 51 -13.52 2.94 0.46
C ALA A 51 -14.68 3.91 0.14
N GLN A 52 -14.36 5.16 -0.23
CA GLN A 52 -15.35 6.24 -0.40
C GLN A 52 -15.30 6.93 -1.77
N GLY A 53 -14.28 6.63 -2.58
CA GLY A 53 -14.11 7.24 -3.90
C GLY A 53 -13.17 6.43 -4.76
N ASP A 54 -13.06 6.82 -6.02
CA ASP A 54 -12.11 6.26 -7.00
C ASP A 54 -10.65 6.65 -6.72
N THR A 55 -10.45 7.72 -5.95
CA THR A 55 -9.15 8.18 -5.44
C THR A 55 -9.24 8.47 -3.95
N MET A 56 -8.23 8.06 -3.19
CA MET A 56 -8.08 8.33 -1.76
C MET A 56 -6.64 8.70 -1.41
N THR A 57 -6.46 9.49 -0.37
CA THR A 57 -5.13 9.96 0.06
C THR A 57 -4.83 9.54 1.50
N PHE A 58 -3.61 9.08 1.71
CA PHE A 58 -3.10 8.62 3.00
C PHE A 58 -1.80 9.37 3.33
N HIS A 59 -1.57 9.63 4.61
CA HIS A 59 -0.41 10.40 5.08
C HIS A 59 0.35 9.60 6.11
N PHE A 60 1.66 9.42 5.91
CA PHE A 60 2.51 8.62 6.79
C PHE A 60 3.78 9.35 7.19
N ASP A 61 4.20 9.18 8.44
CA ASP A 61 5.48 9.70 8.93
C ASP A 61 6.56 8.61 8.81
N VAL A 62 7.13 8.46 7.62
CA VAL A 62 8.14 7.43 7.30
C VAL A 62 9.54 7.97 7.50
N ASN A 63 10.38 7.22 8.23
CA ASN A 63 11.78 7.61 8.51
C ASN A 63 12.80 6.68 7.85
N GLU A 64 12.36 5.54 7.32
CA GLU A 64 13.17 4.53 6.65
C GLU A 64 13.64 5.04 5.29
N GLN A 65 14.94 4.87 4.99
CA GLN A 65 15.53 5.36 3.73
C GLN A 65 14.96 4.69 2.49
N GLU A 66 14.54 3.42 2.60
CA GLU A 66 13.89 2.65 1.56
C GLU A 66 12.71 1.88 2.15
N VAL A 67 11.58 1.89 1.44
CA VAL A 67 10.36 1.17 1.82
C VAL A 67 9.68 0.57 0.61
N ALA A 68 8.84 -0.44 0.81
CA ALA A 68 7.90 -0.92 -0.18
C ALA A 68 6.47 -0.77 0.33
N ILE A 69 5.55 -0.39 -0.56
CA ILE A 69 4.16 -0.11 -0.19
C ILE A 69 3.26 -1.12 -0.90
N LYS A 70 2.29 -1.64 -0.16
CA LYS A 70 1.19 -2.44 -0.67
C LYS A 70 -0.12 -1.76 -0.31
N VAL A 71 -1.07 -1.79 -1.23
CA VAL A 71 -2.45 -1.41 -1.00
C VAL A 71 -3.35 -2.62 -1.22
N LEU A 72 -4.29 -2.84 -0.31
CA LEU A 72 -5.33 -3.86 -0.39
C LEU A 72 -6.69 -3.18 -0.37
N HIS A 73 -7.57 -3.54 -1.31
CA HIS A 73 -9.00 -3.35 -1.14
C HIS A 73 -9.55 -4.56 -0.39
N ASP A 74 -9.89 -4.37 0.87
CA ASP A 74 -10.39 -5.39 1.79
C ASP A 74 -11.92 -5.32 1.79
N GLU A 75 -12.54 -5.99 0.82
CA GLU A 75 -13.98 -5.90 0.54
C GLU A 75 -14.81 -6.61 1.61
N ASP A 76 -14.27 -7.66 2.21
CA ASP A 76 -14.91 -8.46 3.27
C ASP A 76 -14.44 -8.11 4.69
N GLU A 77 -13.58 -7.09 4.82
CA GLU A 77 -13.12 -6.50 6.09
C GLU A 77 -12.36 -7.48 7.01
N ASN A 78 -11.68 -8.47 6.42
CA ASN A 78 -10.94 -9.48 7.18
C ASN A 78 -9.43 -9.17 7.32
N GLY A 79 -8.95 -8.15 6.62
CA GLY A 79 -7.56 -7.67 6.64
C GLY A 79 -6.57 -8.55 5.88
N LYS A 80 -7.03 -9.51 5.08
CA LYS A 80 -6.24 -10.48 4.33
C LYS A 80 -6.56 -10.38 2.85
N VAL A 81 -5.64 -10.86 2.02
CA VAL A 81 -5.90 -10.96 0.58
C VAL A 81 -6.85 -12.13 0.34
N THR A 82 -8.09 -11.84 -0.02
CA THR A 82 -9.03 -12.88 -0.44
C THR A 82 -8.64 -13.39 -1.82
N LYS A 83 -8.63 -14.71 -1.98
CA LYS A 83 -8.31 -15.36 -3.26
C LYS A 83 -9.59 -15.80 -3.97
N ASN A 84 -9.58 -15.77 -5.29
CA ASN A 84 -10.71 -16.25 -6.09
C ASN A 84 -10.85 -17.78 -6.03
N TRP A 85 -11.84 -18.32 -6.74
CA TRP A 85 -12.16 -19.76 -6.77
C TRP A 85 -11.00 -20.68 -7.18
N THR A 86 -9.98 -20.16 -7.88
CA THR A 86 -8.77 -20.94 -8.22
C THR A 86 -7.81 -21.10 -7.04
N GLY A 87 -7.94 -20.28 -5.99
CA GLY A 87 -7.03 -20.25 -4.84
C GLY A 87 -5.62 -19.70 -5.16
N ILE A 88 -5.39 -19.20 -6.38
CA ILE A 88 -4.10 -18.68 -6.85
C ILE A 88 -4.12 -17.15 -6.95
N TYR A 89 -5.15 -16.60 -7.60
CA TYR A 89 -5.25 -15.18 -7.87
C TYR A 89 -6.06 -14.42 -6.79
N PRO A 90 -5.72 -13.16 -6.49
CA PRO A 90 -6.56 -12.29 -5.69
C PRO A 90 -7.98 -12.21 -6.27
N ALA A 91 -8.98 -12.09 -5.41
CA ALA A 91 -10.36 -11.75 -5.79
C ALA A 91 -10.61 -10.23 -5.71
N GLU A 92 -9.80 -9.54 -4.91
CA GLU A 92 -9.93 -8.12 -4.60
C GLU A 92 -8.77 -7.31 -5.18
N GLY A 93 -8.90 -5.99 -5.16
CA GLY A 93 -7.92 -5.06 -5.70
C GLY A 93 -6.61 -5.04 -4.91
N LEU A 94 -5.49 -5.01 -5.63
CA LEU A 94 -4.16 -4.80 -5.06
C LEU A 94 -3.40 -3.69 -5.79
N GLY A 95 -2.64 -2.90 -5.03
CA GLY A 95 -1.70 -1.91 -5.54
C GLY A 95 -0.32 -2.07 -4.92
N PHE A 96 0.74 -1.73 -5.65
CA PHE A 96 2.11 -1.79 -5.12
C PHE A 96 2.95 -0.60 -5.59
N SER A 97 3.90 -0.19 -4.77
CA SER A 97 4.92 0.78 -5.16
C SER A 97 5.77 0.27 -6.34
N ASN A 98 6.40 1.21 -7.05
CA ASN A 98 7.16 0.95 -8.26
C ASN A 98 6.37 0.18 -9.36
N LYS A 99 5.05 0.44 -9.41
CA LYS A 99 4.11 -0.10 -10.42
C LYS A 99 4.17 -1.63 -10.54
N GLN A 100 4.57 -2.33 -9.48
CA GLN A 100 4.60 -3.79 -9.46
C GLN A 100 3.17 -4.34 -9.43
N LYS A 101 2.98 -5.55 -9.96
CA LYS A 101 1.68 -6.22 -10.02
C LYS A 101 1.84 -7.69 -9.67
N VAL A 102 0.76 -8.31 -9.20
CA VAL A 102 0.70 -9.78 -9.13
C VAL A 102 0.79 -10.32 -10.55
N SER A 103 1.54 -11.40 -10.73
CA SER A 103 1.70 -12.08 -12.01
C SER A 103 1.56 -13.58 -11.83
N LEU A 104 1.69 -14.34 -12.93
CA LEU A 104 1.72 -15.81 -12.91
C LEU A 104 2.78 -16.38 -11.95
N THR A 105 3.88 -15.66 -11.72
CA THR A 105 4.94 -16.09 -10.79
C THR A 105 4.68 -15.68 -9.34
N GLY A 106 3.50 -15.11 -9.05
CA GLY A 106 3.07 -14.71 -7.72
C GLY A 106 3.19 -13.22 -7.44
N ALA A 107 3.22 -12.89 -6.15
CA ALA A 107 3.27 -11.52 -5.66
C ALA A 107 4.66 -10.87 -5.89
N PRO A 108 4.73 -9.53 -6.02
CA PRO A 108 5.99 -8.81 -6.12
C PRO A 108 6.93 -9.07 -4.94
N ILE A 109 8.23 -8.95 -5.20
CA ILE A 109 9.28 -9.02 -4.16
C ILE A 109 9.71 -7.62 -3.73
N TYR A 110 10.19 -7.49 -2.49
CA TYR A 110 10.65 -6.21 -1.92
C TYR A 110 11.66 -5.52 -2.83
N LYS A 111 12.70 -6.23 -3.29
CA LYS A 111 13.78 -5.68 -4.13
C LYS A 111 13.27 -4.96 -5.39
N ARG A 112 12.14 -5.39 -5.96
CA ARG A 112 11.53 -4.76 -7.16
C ARG A 112 10.48 -3.70 -6.82
N SER A 113 9.99 -3.70 -5.59
CA SER A 113 8.91 -2.82 -5.14
C SER A 113 9.42 -1.63 -4.32
N LYS A 114 10.63 -1.73 -3.76
CA LYS A 114 11.20 -0.69 -2.90
C LYS A 114 11.40 0.64 -3.65
N ILE A 115 11.13 1.73 -2.96
CA ILE A 115 11.35 3.12 -3.39
C ILE A 115 12.16 3.84 -2.31
N LYS A 116 12.77 4.97 -2.66
CA LYS A 116 13.49 5.79 -1.68
C LYS A 116 12.51 6.69 -0.93
N LEU A 117 12.87 7.06 0.31
CA LEU A 117 12.11 8.03 1.09
C LEU A 117 11.89 9.35 0.33
N ALA A 118 12.90 9.81 -0.41
CA ALA A 118 12.79 11.02 -1.22
C ALA A 118 11.70 10.93 -2.31
N ASP A 119 11.52 9.76 -2.93
CA ASP A 119 10.47 9.54 -3.94
C ASP A 119 9.09 9.57 -3.29
N LEU A 120 8.99 9.04 -2.07
CA LEU A 120 7.76 9.05 -1.29
C LEU A 120 7.40 10.47 -0.79
N GLN A 121 8.39 11.24 -0.33
CA GLN A 121 8.22 12.64 0.10
C GLN A 121 7.85 13.58 -1.05
N ALA A 122 8.21 13.23 -2.29
CA ALA A 122 7.78 13.95 -3.49
C ALA A 122 6.29 13.71 -3.86
N GLY A 123 5.61 12.82 -3.14
CA GLY A 123 4.24 12.38 -3.40
C GLY A 123 4.23 11.13 -4.28
N LEU A 124 3.59 10.07 -3.79
CA LEU A 124 3.50 8.79 -4.49
C LEU A 124 2.06 8.52 -4.93
N THR A 125 1.87 8.12 -6.19
CA THR A 125 0.60 7.55 -6.65
C THR A 125 0.70 6.04 -6.81
N ILE A 126 -0.24 5.30 -6.23
CA ILE A 126 -0.37 3.85 -6.38
C ILE A 126 -1.71 3.55 -7.04
N GLU A 127 -1.66 2.86 -8.17
CA GLU A 127 -2.85 2.43 -8.91
C GLU A 127 -3.29 1.04 -8.44
N MET A 128 -4.57 0.90 -8.13
CA MET A 128 -5.22 -0.37 -7.84
C MET A 128 -5.38 -1.19 -9.12
N ASN A 129 -5.10 -2.48 -9.02
CA ASN A 129 -5.34 -3.44 -10.10
C ASN A 129 -6.30 -4.50 -9.55
N TYR A 130 -7.43 -4.65 -10.24
CA TYR A 130 -8.42 -5.69 -9.96
C TYR A 130 -8.22 -6.86 -10.92
N PRO A 131 -8.66 -8.08 -10.54
CA PRO A 131 -8.65 -9.25 -11.41
C PRO A 131 -9.48 -9.07 -12.69
#